data_AF-A0AAU5Y966-F1
#
_entry.id   AF-A0AAU5Y966-F1
#
_cell.length_a   1.000
_cell.length_b   1.000
_cell.length_c   1.000
_cell.angle_alpha   90.00
_cell.angle_beta   90.00
_cell.angle_gamma   90.00
#
_symmetry.space_group_name_H-M   'P 1'
#
loop_
_entity.id
_entity.type
_entity.pdbx_description
1 polymer ?
#
loop_
_entity_poly.entity_id
_entity_poly.type
_entity_poly.pdbx_seq_one_letter_code
_entity_poly.pdbx_strand_id
1 'polypeptide(L)'
;MRRSAGRVAARPRPLPLHLVESLLEAGVAQGTFGRERDVRLSALALFGMTNWSYQWYTPGGEYSYHRVADELLDIFLHGVRPR
;
A
#
# COMPACT_ATOMS: atom_id res chain seq x y z
N MET A 1 30.47 31.09 1.54
CA MET A 1 30.43 29.67 1.95
C MET A 1 29.06 29.09 1.55
N ARG A 2 28.93 28.51 0.35
CA ARG A 2 27.66 27.96 -0.16
C ARG A 2 27.61 26.46 0.19
N ARG A 3 26.66 26.04 1.04
CA ARG A 3 26.38 24.62 1.25
C ARG A 3 25.60 24.10 0.04
N SER A 4 26.20 23.21 -0.74
CA SER A 4 25.51 22.46 -1.78
C SER A 4 24.53 21.49 -1.10
N ALA A 5 23.24 21.69 -1.34
CA ALA A 5 22.24 20.68 -1.08
C ALA A 5 22.49 19.53 -2.08
N GLY A 6 22.95 18.39 -1.58
CA GLY A 6 23.09 17.18 -2.39
C GLY A 6 21.74 16.84 -3.02
N ARG A 7 21.71 16.72 -4.35
CA ARG A 7 20.57 16.13 -5.06
C ARG A 7 20.41 14.71 -4.53
N VAL A 8 19.34 14.46 -3.78
CA VAL A 8 18.90 13.10 -3.49
C VAL A 8 18.52 12.50 -4.85
N ALA A 9 19.37 11.60 -5.36
CA ALA A 9 19.07 10.87 -6.58
C ALA A 9 17.74 10.14 -6.40
N ALA A 10 16.80 10.33 -7.32
CA ALA A 10 15.53 9.64 -7.31
C ALA A 10 15.81 8.13 -7.36
N ARG A 11 15.58 7.44 -6.24
CA ARG A 11 15.66 5.97 -6.20
C ARG A 11 14.63 5.42 -7.19
N PRO A 12 14.99 4.50 -8.09
CA PRO A 12 14.01 3.83 -8.93
C PRO A 12 12.94 3.21 -8.02
N ARG A 13 11.67 3.53 -8.26
CA ARG A 13 10.56 2.96 -7.49
C ARG A 13 10.66 1.43 -7.60
N PRO A 14 10.68 0.68 -6.48
CA PRO A 14 10.77 -0.76 -6.55
C PRO A 14 9.57 -1.30 -7.34
N LEU A 15 9.82 -2.30 -8.19
CA LEU A 15 8.84 -2.87 -9.13
C LEU A 15 7.49 -3.29 -8.50
N PRO A 16 7.36 -3.65 -7.22
CA PRO A 16 6.05 -3.91 -6.64
C PRO A 16 5.18 -2.64 -6.47
N LEU A 17 5.79 -1.49 -6.16
CA LEU A 17 5.04 -0.30 -5.76
C LEU A 17 4.29 0.33 -6.94
N HIS A 18 4.95 0.47 -8.09
CA HIS A 18 4.33 1.10 -9.26
C HIS A 18 3.12 0.31 -9.81
N LEU A 19 3.14 -1.03 -9.72
CA LEU A 19 2.01 -1.86 -10.12
C LEU A 19 0.77 -1.59 -9.25
N VAL A 20 0.97 -1.51 -7.93
CA VAL A 20 -0.11 -1.19 -6.99
C VAL A 20 -0.61 0.24 -7.21
N GLU A 21 0.29 1.21 -7.40
CA GLU A 21 -0.09 2.60 -7.73
C GLU A 21 -0.94 2.66 -9.00
N SER A 22 -0.55 1.97 -10.08
CA SER A 22 -1.31 1.93 -11.33
C SER A 22 -2.69 1.26 -11.19
N LEU A 23 -2.81 0.22 -10.36
CA LEU A 23 -4.11 -0.40 -10.06
C LEU A 23 -5.03 0.54 -9.28
N LEU A 24 -4.48 1.27 -8.30
CA LEU A 24 -5.22 2.26 -7.54
C LEU A 24 -5.64 3.45 -8.43
N GLU A 25 -4.76 3.94 -9.31
CA GLU A 25 -5.08 4.96 -10.31
C GLU A 25 -6.23 4.52 -11.22
N ALA A 26 -6.18 3.29 -11.74
CA ALA A 26 -7.24 2.73 -12.55
C ALA A 26 -8.57 2.64 -11.78
N GLY A 27 -8.53 2.20 -10.53
CA GLY A 27 -9.72 2.14 -9.68
C GLY A 27 -10.31 3.51 -9.36
N VAL A 28 -9.48 4.54 -9.16
CA VAL A 28 -9.93 5.94 -9.01
C VAL A 28 -10.58 6.45 -10.31
N ALA A 29 -9.99 6.14 -11.46
CA ALA A 29 -10.54 6.52 -12.77
C ALA A 29 -11.92 5.86 -13.01
N GLN A 30 -12.10 4.62 -12.56
CA GLN A 30 -13.36 3.86 -12.66
C GLN A 30 -14.39 4.21 -11.57
N GLY A 31 -14.01 4.99 -10.56
CA GLY A 31 -14.89 5.32 -9.42
C GLY A 31 -15.00 4.22 -8.36
N THR A 32 -14.20 3.16 -8.47
CA THR A 32 -14.11 2.07 -7.47
C THR A 32 -13.41 2.53 -6.19
N PHE A 33 -12.49 3.49 -6.29
CA PHE A 33 -11.78 4.09 -5.16
C PHE A 33 -12.02 5.61 -5.08
N GLY A 34 -11.96 6.15 -3.86
CA GLY A 34 -12.20 7.56 -3.60
C GLY A 34 -11.14 8.47 -4.23
N ARG A 35 -11.58 9.49 -4.98
CA ARG A 35 -10.71 10.47 -5.66
C ARG A 35 -9.89 11.33 -4.68
N GLU A 36 -10.31 11.38 -3.43
CA GLU A 36 -9.68 12.17 -2.38
C GLU A 36 -8.54 11.42 -1.67
N ARG A 37 -8.28 10.16 -2.03
CA ARG A 37 -7.14 9.38 -1.51
C ARG A 37 -5.88 9.69 -2.31
N ASP A 38 -4.76 9.84 -1.61
CA ASP A 38 -3.44 9.87 -2.27
C ASP A 38 -3.04 8.44 -2.67
N VAL A 39 -2.83 8.20 -3.96
CA VAL A 39 -2.49 6.89 -4.53
C VAL A 39 -1.23 6.31 -3.91
N ARG A 40 -0.19 7.14 -3.73
CA ARG A 40 1.11 6.67 -3.26
C ARG A 40 1.07 6.33 -1.78
N LEU A 41 0.42 7.15 -0.96
CA LEU A 41 0.22 6.83 0.45
C LEU A 41 -0.65 5.59 0.63
N SER A 42 -1.67 5.40 -0.22
CA SER A 42 -2.50 4.20 -0.20
C SER A 42 -1.69 2.95 -0.56
N ALA A 43 -0.86 3.01 -1.60
CA ALA A 43 0.03 1.90 -1.96
C ALA A 43 1.03 1.59 -0.83
N LEU A 44 1.66 2.62 -0.24
CA LEU A 44 2.56 2.46 0.90
C LEU A 44 1.86 1.86 2.12
N ALA A 45 0.60 2.22 2.38
CA ALA A 45 -0.19 1.64 3.47
C ALA A 45 -0.44 0.15 3.25
N LEU A 46 -0.85 -0.25 2.04
CA LEU A 46 -1.06 -1.65 1.67
C LEU A 46 0.24 -2.47 1.82
N PHE A 47 1.37 -1.94 1.34
CA PHE A 47 2.67 -2.58 1.54
C PHE A 47 3.06 -2.64 3.02
N GLY A 48 2.80 -1.59 3.80
CA GLY A 48 3.11 -1.55 5.22
C GLY A 48 2.40 -2.66 6.00
N MET A 49 1.08 -2.80 5.81
CA MET A 49 0.29 -3.82 6.51
C MET A 49 0.69 -5.25 6.11
N THR A 50 0.94 -5.49 4.82
CA THR A 50 1.29 -6.83 4.33
C THR A 50 2.73 -7.19 4.66
N ASN A 51 3.67 -6.26 4.49
CA ASN A 51 5.09 -6.51 4.74
C ASN A 51 5.41 -6.66 6.23
N TRP A 52 4.61 -6.15 7.15
CA TRP A 52 4.83 -6.41 8.58
C TRP A 52 4.24 -7.74 9.07
N SER A 53 3.34 -8.36 8.29
CA SER A 53 2.60 -9.56 8.72
C SER A 53 3.50 -10.72 9.16
N TYR A 54 4.64 -10.92 8.51
CA TYR A 54 5.56 -12.02 8.83
C TYR A 54 6.17 -11.95 10.24
N GLN A 55 6.15 -10.78 10.89
CA GLN A 55 6.73 -10.59 12.23
C GLN A 55 5.86 -11.16 13.35
N TRP A 56 4.56 -11.29 13.11
CA TRP A 56 3.59 -11.73 14.12
C TRP A 56 2.74 -12.93 13.66
N TYR A 57 2.61 -13.16 12.35
CA TYR A 57 1.91 -14.33 11.84
C TYR A 57 2.67 -15.62 12.16
N THR A 58 1.99 -16.58 12.76
CA THR A 58 2.54 -17.89 13.11
C THR A 58 1.83 -18.99 12.31
N PRO A 59 2.51 -19.73 11.42
CA PRO A 59 1.92 -20.86 10.71
C PRO A 59 1.41 -21.93 11.67
N GLY A 60 0.16 -22.38 11.48
CA GLY A 60 -0.48 -23.33 12.39
C GLY A 60 -0.93 -22.75 13.74
N GLY A 61 -0.83 -21.43 13.92
CA GLY A 61 -1.36 -20.72 15.08
C GLY A 61 -2.87 -20.47 15.02
N GLU A 62 -3.34 -19.50 15.80
CA GLU A 62 -4.77 -19.15 15.95
C GLU A 62 -5.43 -18.71 14.64
N TYR A 63 -4.70 -17.98 13.79
CA TYR A 63 -5.21 -17.44 12.54
C TYR A 63 -4.60 -18.17 11.34
N SER A 64 -5.44 -18.54 10.37
CA SER A 64 -4.98 -19.00 9.06
C SER A 64 -4.49 -17.82 8.22
N TYR A 65 -3.55 -18.06 7.29
CA TYR A 65 -3.07 -17.03 6.37
C TYR A 65 -4.20 -16.41 5.55
N HIS A 66 -5.20 -17.22 5.16
CA HIS A 66 -6.37 -16.73 4.43
C HIS A 66 -7.17 -15.73 5.26
N ARG A 67 -7.48 -16.06 6.52
CA ARG A 67 -8.21 -15.16 7.42
C ARG A 67 -7.45 -13.84 7.63
N VAL A 68 -6.13 -13.91 7.80
CA VAL A 68 -5.31 -12.70 7.93
C VAL A 68 -5.34 -11.85 6.66
N ALA A 69 -5.22 -12.47 5.49
CA ALA A 69 -5.24 -11.75 4.22
C ALA A 69 -6.60 -11.06 3.98
N ASP A 70 -7.70 -11.77 4.26
CA ASP A 70 -9.06 -11.25 4.11
C ASP A 70 -9.29 -10.05 5.05
N GLU A 71 -8.86 -10.13 6.31
CA GLU A 71 -9.02 -9.05 7.29
C GLU A 71 -8.22 -7.80 6.91
N LEU A 72 -6.94 -7.96 6.53
CA LEU A 72 -6.11 -6.84 6.09
C LEU A 72 -6.67 -6.18 4.83
N LEU A 73 -7.19 -6.99 3.90
CA LEU A 73 -7.80 -6.50 2.67
C LEU A 73 -9.08 -5.72 2.97
N ASP A 74 -9.95 -6.22 3.84
CA ASP A 74 -11.19 -5.52 4.19
C ASP A 74 -10.90 -4.16 4.83
N ILE A 75 -9.98 -4.12 5.81
CA ILE A 75 -9.51 -2.86 6.43
C ILE A 75 -9.04 -1.87 5.37
N PHE A 76 -8.19 -2.33 4.44
CA PHE A 76 -7.67 -1.48 3.37
C PHE A 76 -8.78 -0.97 2.45
N LEU A 77 -9.63 -1.86 1.94
CA LEU A 77 -10.71 -1.53 1.02
C LEU A 77 -11.70 -0.57 1.65
N HIS A 78 -12.05 -0.76 2.92
CA HIS A 78 -12.92 0.16 3.64
C HIS A 78 -12.34 1.58 3.70
N GLY A 79 -11.01 1.71 3.86
CA GLY A 79 -10.33 3.01 3.89
C GLY A 79 -10.22 3.72 2.54
N VAL A 80 -10.15 2.97 1.43
CA VAL A 80 -9.95 3.54 0.08
C VAL A 80 -11.24 3.68 -0.74
N ARG A 81 -12.38 3.19 -0.24
CA ARG A 81 -13.67 3.37 -0.90
C ARG A 81 -14.06 4.85 -1.01
N PRO A 82 -14.82 5.23 -2.05
CA PRO A 82 -15.48 6.53 -2.12
C PRO A 82 -16.37 6.74 -0.90
N ARG A 83 -16.44 7.99 -0.42
CA ARG A 83 -17.37 8.40 0.64
C ARG A 83 -18.77 8.68 0.10
#